data_AF-A0A1B6PNQ4-F1
#
_entry.id   AF-A0A1B6PNQ4-F1
#
_cell.length_a   1.000
_cell.length_b   1.000
_cell.length_c   1.000
_cell.angle_alpha   90.00
_cell.angle_beta   90.00
_cell.angle_gamma   90.00
#
_symmetry.space_group_name_H-M   'P 1'
#
loop_
_entity.id
_entity.type
_entity.pdbx_description
1 polymer ?
#
loop_
_entity_poly.entity_id
_entity_poly.type
_entity_poly.pdbx_seq_one_letter_code
_entity_poly.pdbx_strand_id
1 'polypeptide(L)' 'MQQLKGFELVRAVHLDPAPFDKDRDLITPTYKKKRPQLLKHYQSIIDGMYKSMK' A
#
# COMPACT_ATOMS: atom_id res chain seq x y z
N MET A 1 -23.21 -2.78 15.42
CA MET A 1 -22.28 -2.27 14.38
C MET A 1 -20.93 -2.07 15.02
N GLN A 2 -19.92 -2.85 14.65
CA GLN A 2 -18.57 -2.65 15.21
C GLN A 2 -17.95 -1.42 14.56
N GLN A 3 -17.65 -0.40 15.35
CA GLN A 3 -16.88 0.77 14.92
C GLN A 3 -15.40 0.39 14.88
N LEU A 4 -14.71 0.79 13.81
CA LEU A 4 -13.26 0.63 13.69
C LEU A 4 -12.58 1.39 14.84
N LYS A 5 -11.54 0.80 15.40
CA LYS A 5 -10.70 1.44 16.41
C LYS A 5 -9.92 2.57 15.74
N GLY A 6 -9.57 3.61 16.51
CA GLY A 6 -8.89 4.80 15.95
C GLY A 6 -7.59 4.49 15.21
N PHE A 7 -6.87 3.42 15.59
CA PHE A 7 -5.65 2.98 14.91
C PHE A 7 -5.88 2.17 13.62
N GLU A 8 -7.12 1.75 13.34
CA GLU A 8 -7.49 1.07 12.09
C GLU A 8 -7.82 2.07 10.98
N LEU A 9 -7.92 3.37 11.32
CA LEU A 9 -8.15 4.45 10.37
C LEU A 9 -6.85 4.85 9.68
N VAL A 10 -6.87 4.84 8.35
CA VAL A 10 -5.73 5.25 7.52
C VAL A 10 -5.52 6.76 7.63
N ARG A 11 -4.32 7.18 8.06
CA ARG A 11 -4.00 8.61 8.25
C ARG A 11 -3.47 9.31 6.99
N ALA A 12 -2.92 8.57 6.05
CA ALA A 12 -2.36 9.11 4.80
C ALA A 12 -2.42 8.06 3.69
N VAL A 13 -2.60 8.51 2.44
CA VAL A 13 -2.74 7.65 1.26
C VAL A 13 -1.81 8.14 0.15
N HIS A 14 -1.14 7.22 -0.52
CA HIS A 14 -0.41 7.49 -1.75
C HIS A 14 -1.23 7.00 -2.95
N LEU A 15 -1.37 7.84 -3.97
CA LEU A 15 -2.08 7.52 -5.21
C LEU A 15 -1.06 7.28 -6.33
N ASP A 16 -1.12 6.09 -6.91
CA ASP A 16 -0.29 5.70 -8.06
C ASP A 16 -1.14 5.82 -9.34
N PRO A 17 -0.67 6.52 -10.39
CA PRO A 17 -1.40 6.62 -11.65
C PRO A 17 -1.51 5.27 -12.39
N ALA A 18 -0.62 4.32 -12.11
CA ALA A 18 -0.60 3.02 -12.77
C ALA A 18 -1.30 1.95 -11.92
N PRO A 19 -2.22 1.16 -12.51
CA PRO A 19 -2.85 0.04 -11.81
C PRO A 19 -1.81 -1.04 -11.48
N PHE A 20 -2.09 -1.89 -10.50
CA PHE A 20 -1.21 -3.02 -10.21
C PHE A 20 -1.23 -4.00 -11.38
N ASP A 21 -0.08 -4.18 -12.01
CA ASP A 21 0.09 -5.04 -13.17
C ASP A 21 0.90 -6.30 -12.84
N LYS A 22 0.82 -7.27 -13.76
CA LYS A 22 1.59 -8.51 -13.69
C LYS A 22 3.04 -8.29 -14.10
N ASP A 23 3.31 -7.28 -14.93
CA ASP A 23 4.64 -7.00 -15.46
C ASP A 23 5.62 -6.58 -14.35
N ARG A 24 5.14 -5.87 -13.32
CA ARG A 24 5.90 -5.51 -12.12
C ARG A 24 5.86 -6.57 -11.01
N ASP A 25 5.29 -7.75 -11.29
CA ASP A 25 5.11 -8.85 -10.33
C ASP A 25 4.36 -8.47 -9.04
N LEU A 26 3.50 -7.45 -9.07
CA LEU A 26 2.80 -6.94 -7.89
C LEU A 26 1.53 -7.74 -7.56
N ILE A 27 0.98 -8.45 -8.56
CA ILE A 27 -0.24 -9.25 -8.45
C ILE A 27 -0.02 -10.68 -8.95
N THR A 28 -0.80 -11.61 -8.42
CA THR A 28 -0.87 -12.98 -8.92
C THR A 28 -1.59 -13.04 -10.27
N PRO A 29 -1.47 -14.15 -11.01
CA PRO A 29 -2.27 -14.37 -12.23
C PRO A 29 -3.79 -14.21 -12.01
N THR A 30 -4.26 -14.46 -10.78
CA THR A 30 -5.65 -14.31 -10.31
C THR A 30 -5.96 -12.95 -9.69
N TYR A 31 -5.14 -11.93 -9.94
CA TYR A 31 -5.32 -10.54 -9.47
C TYR A 31 -5.30 -10.36 -7.94
N LYS A 32 -4.73 -11.31 -7.19
CA LYS A 32 -4.48 -11.13 -5.75
C LYS A 32 -3.18 -10.36 -5.55
N LYS A 33 -3.18 -9.43 -4.61
CA LYS A 33 -2.02 -8.61 -4.24
C LYS A 33 -0.92 -9.47 -3.64
N LYS A 34 0.31 -9.36 -4.15
CA LYS A 34 1.48 -9.98 -3.52
C LYS A 34 2.09 -9.00 -2.51
N ARG A 35 1.73 -9.17 -1.22
CA ARG A 35 2.08 -8.20 -0.16
C ARG A 35 3.59 -7.94 -0.02
N PRO A 36 4.49 -8.95 -0.06
CA PRO A 36 5.93 -8.70 0.06
C PRO A 36 6.51 -7.85 -1.09
N GLN A 37 6.04 -8.08 -2.31
CA GLN A 37 6.46 -7.35 -3.51
C GLN A 37 5.97 -5.91 -3.48
N LEU A 38 4.71 -5.70 -3.11
CA LEU A 38 4.14 -4.36 -2.93
C LEU A 38 4.88 -3.58 -1.84
N LEU A 39 5.18 -4.22 -0.70
CA LEU A 39 5.96 -3.57 0.35
C LEU A 39 7.33 -3.16 -0.17
N LYS A 40 8.06 -4.05 -0.85
CA LYS A 40 9.37 -3.75 -1.43
C LYS A 40 9.32 -2.59 -2.44
N HIS A 41 8.28 -2.53 -3.26
CA HIS A 41 8.12 -1.48 -4.28
C HIS A 41 7.79 -0.12 -3.65
N TYR A 42 6.88 -0.07 -2.69
CA TYR A 42 6.40 1.17 -2.07
C TYR A 42 7.12 1.54 -0.77
N GLN A 43 8.13 0.78 -0.32
CA GLN A 43 8.81 0.98 0.96
C GLN A 43 9.31 2.42 1.13
N SER A 44 10.02 2.94 0.12
CA SER A 44 10.58 4.29 0.16
C SER A 44 9.52 5.39 0.29
N ILE A 45 8.37 5.20 -0.38
CA ILE A 45 7.23 6.11 -0.33
C ILE A 45 6.58 6.06 1.05
N ILE A 46 6.34 4.86 1.58
CA ILE A 46 5.78 4.65 2.92
C ILE A 46 6.68 5.28 3.98
N ASP A 47 8.00 5.06 3.91
CA ASP A 47 8.97 5.64 4.81
C ASP A 47 8.96 7.18 4.73
N GLY A 48 8.84 7.73 3.53
CA GLY A 48 8.68 9.17 3.31
C GLY A 48 7.43 9.73 3.97
N MET A 49 6.28 9.05 3.82
CA MET A 49 5.01 9.44 4.45
C MET A 49 5.11 9.41 5.98
N TYR A 50 5.70 8.37 6.56
CA TYR A 50 5.89 8.31 8.01
C TYR A 50 6.82 9.43 8.51
N LYS A 51 7.86 9.79 7.75
CA LYS A 51 8.75 10.90 8.09
C LYS A 51 8.05 12.26 8.00
N SER A 52 7.15 12.46 7.04
CA SER A 52 6.42 13.73 6.87
C SER A 52 5.29 13.92 7.87
N MET A 53 4.87 12.86 8.57
CA MET A 53 3.83 12.89 9.61
C MET A 53 4.38 13.21 11.01
N LYS A 54 5.68 13.51 11.10
CA LYS A 54 6.36 13.96 12.32
C LYS A 54 6.06 15.42 12.59
#